data_AF-A0A8T7CUE3-F1
#
_entry.id   AF-A0A8T7CUE3-F1
#
_cell.length_a   1.000
_cell.length_b   1.000
_cell.length_c   1.000
_cell.angle_alpha   90.00
_cell.angle_beta   90.00
_cell.angle_gamma   90.00
#
_symmetry.space_group_name_H-M   'P 1'
#
loop_
_entity.id
_entity.type
_entity.pdbx_description
1 polymer ?
#
loop_
_entity_poly.entity_id
_entity_poly.type
_entity_poly.pdbx_seq_one_letter_code
_entity_poly.pdbx_strand_id
1 'polypeptide(L)' 'VLAMRPVHDVVQKLIQTPGSHLLIRYPGGDEGSIWAEELQGWLISLGIEPTLIEMRPGSTPEQIELQLISTASVK' A
#
# COMPACT_ATOMS: atom_id res chain seq x y z
N VAL A 1 7.83 -16.26 -3.46
CA VAL A 1 8.03 -14.86 -3.91
C VAL A 1 7.05 -13.87 -3.27
N LEU A 2 5.90 -14.27 -2.73
CA LEU A 2 5.16 -13.44 -1.75
C LEU A 2 4.89 -14.25 -0.48
N ALA A 3 5.89 -14.36 0.39
CA ALA A 3 5.73 -14.92 1.75
C ALA A 3 5.50 -13.81 2.80
N MET A 4 5.30 -12.57 2.35
CA MET A 4 5.06 -11.42 3.23
C MET A 4 3.60 -11.40 3.64
N ARG A 5 3.29 -12.03 4.78
CA ARG A 5 1.95 -12.03 5.40
C ARG A 5 1.28 -10.65 5.42
N PRO A 6 1.96 -9.54 5.77
CA PRO A 6 1.32 -8.22 5.78
C PRO A 6 0.76 -7.76 4.42
N VAL A 7 1.45 -8.09 3.32
CA VAL A 7 1.02 -7.74 1.96
C VAL A 7 -0.21 -8.55 1.57
N HIS A 8 -0.19 -9.86 1.85
CA HIS A 8 -1.35 -10.72 1.63
C HIS A 8 -2.58 -10.21 2.40
N ASP A 9 -2.41 -9.93 3.69
CA ASP A 9 -3.52 -9.56 4.57
C ASP A 9 -4.13 -8.20 4.17
N VAL A 10 -3.31 -7.22 3.77
CA VAL A 10 -3.83 -5.93 3.34
C VAL A 10 -4.52 -6.01 1.98
N VAL A 11 -3.99 -6.82 1.05
CA VAL A 11 -4.61 -7.03 -0.28
C VAL A 11 -5.94 -7.75 -0.15
N GLN A 12 -6.02 -8.79 0.70
CA GLN A 12 -7.30 -9.46 0.96
C GLN A 12 -8.33 -8.49 1.54
N LYS A 13 -7.94 -7.63 2.49
CA LYS A 13 -8.84 -6.61 3.06
C LYS A 13 -9.27 -5.57 2.03
N LEU A 14 -8.36 -5.12 1.16
CA LEU A 14 -8.68 -4.19 0.07
C LEU A 14 -9.76 -4.77 -0.85
N ILE A 15 -9.61 -6.03 -1.28
CA ILE A 15 -10.58 -6.71 -2.14
C ILE A 15 -11.94 -6.87 -1.45
N GLN A 16 -11.95 -7.12 -0.14
CA GLN A 16 -13.18 -7.31 0.64
C GLN A 16 -13.86 -6.01 1.08
N THR A 17 -13.22 -4.85 0.86
CA THR A 17 -13.73 -3.55 1.36
C THR A 17 -13.92 -2.57 0.19
N PRO A 18 -15.05 -2.63 -0.53
CA PRO A 18 -15.33 -1.69 -1.61
C PRO A 18 -15.25 -0.23 -1.16
N GLY A 19 -14.71 0.64 -2.01
CA GLY A 19 -14.53 2.07 -1.70
C GLY A 19 -13.34 2.39 -0.80
N SER A 20 -12.52 1.41 -0.45
CA SER A 20 -11.25 1.63 0.22
C SER A 20 -10.08 1.72 -0.76
N HIS A 21 -8.98 2.31 -0.29
CA HIS A 21 -7.70 2.41 -1.00
C HIS A 21 -6.59 1.86 -0.10
N LEU A 22 -5.55 1.32 -0.71
CA LEU A 22 -4.31 0.94 -0.05
C LEU A 22 -3.38 2.15 0.03
N LEU A 23 -3.04 2.57 1.24
CA LEU A 23 -2.00 3.55 1.49
C LEU A 23 -0.68 2.84 1.82
N ILE A 24 0.34 3.09 1.01
CA ILE A 24 1.73 2.71 1.24
C ILE A 24 2.45 3.92 1.84
N ARG A 25 2.82 3.84 3.11
CA ARG A 25 3.70 4.84 3.74
C ARG A 25 5.13 4.35 3.69
N TYR A 26 6.04 5.23 3.28
CA TYR A 26 7.45 4.91 3.12
C TYR A 26 8.37 5.93 3.83
N PRO A 27 9.61 5.53 4.19
CA PRO A 27 10.55 6.45 4.80
C PRO A 27 10.88 7.57 3.82
N GLY A 28 11.12 8.79 4.30
CA GLY A 28 11.55 9.87 3.42
C GLY A 28 12.91 9.57 2.76
N GLY A 29 13.20 10.26 1.65
CA GLY A 29 14.44 10.10 0.88
C GLY A 29 14.33 9.10 -0.26
N ASP A 30 15.34 9.12 -1.14
CA ASP A 30 15.31 8.43 -2.43
C ASP A 30 15.20 6.90 -2.29
N GLU A 31 15.89 6.32 -1.31
CA GLU A 31 15.85 4.88 -1.06
C GLU A 31 14.45 4.42 -0.66
N GLY A 32 13.76 5.19 0.20
CA GLY A 32 12.41 4.91 0.63
C GLY A 32 11.40 5.02 -0.50
N SER A 33 11.53 6.02 -1.38
CA SER A 33 10.63 6.17 -2.54
C SER A 33 10.84 5.07 -3.58
N ILE A 34 12.09 4.70 -3.89
CA ILE A 34 12.39 3.63 -4.85
C ILE A 34 11.76 2.32 -4.37
N TRP A 35 11.94 1.98 -3.09
CA TRP A 35 11.36 0.74 -2.59
C TRP A 35 9.82 0.75 -2.58
N ALA A 36 9.20 1.90 -2.29
CA ALA A 36 7.75 2.05 -2.38
C ALA A 36 7.21 1.89 -3.82
N GLU A 37 7.92 2.46 -4.80
CA GLU A 37 7.61 2.33 -6.22
C GLU A 37 7.73 0.87 -6.70
N GLU A 38 8.76 0.14 -6.26
CA GLU A 38 8.91 -1.29 -6.56
C GLU A 38 7.74 -2.11 -6.00
N LEU A 39 7.37 -1.87 -4.74
CA LEU A 39 6.22 -2.54 -4.13
C LEU A 39 4.93 -2.21 -4.88
N GLN A 40 4.71 -0.95 -5.25
CA GLN A 40 3.56 -0.54 -6.06
C GLN A 40 3.56 -1.27 -7.42
N GLY A 41 4.70 -1.32 -8.10
CA GLY A 41 4.85 -2.02 -9.38
C GLY A 41 4.53 -3.51 -9.29
N TRP A 42 4.95 -4.18 -8.22
CA TRP A 42 4.58 -5.57 -7.97
C TRP A 42 3.09 -5.75 -7.73
N LEU A 43 2.46 -4.88 -6.92
CA LEU A 43 1.02 -4.94 -6.65
C LEU A 43 0.19 -4.73 -7.93
N ILE A 44 0.60 -3.78 -8.78
CA ILE A 44 -0.02 -3.55 -10.08
C ILE A 44 0.12 -4.78 -10.98
N SER A 45 1.31 -5.38 -11.03
CA SER A 45 1.58 -6.60 -11.81
C SER A 45 0.76 -7.81 -11.34
N LEU A 46 0.26 -7.78 -10.10
CA LEU A 46 -0.61 -8.80 -9.51
C LEU A 46 -2.12 -8.48 -9.68
N GLY A 47 -2.45 -7.39 -10.37
CA GLY A 47 -3.83 -7.03 -10.73
C GLY A 47 -4.50 -6.02 -9.79
N ILE A 48 -3.76 -5.35 -8.92
CA ILE A 48 -4.31 -4.23 -8.15
C ILE A 48 -4.34 -2.97 -9.03
N GLU A 49 -5.52 -2.40 -9.23
CA GLU A 49 -5.68 -1.17 -10.01
C GLU A 49 -4.86 -0.02 -9.39
N PRO A 50 -4.03 0.70 -10.17
CA PRO A 50 -3.19 1.78 -9.65
C PRO A 50 -3.98 2.87 -8.93
N THR A 51 -5.23 3.11 -9.34
CA THR A 51 -6.14 4.08 -8.72
C THR A 51 -6.53 3.72 -7.30
N LEU A 52 -6.36 2.46 -6.88
CA LEU A 52 -6.60 1.99 -5.52
C LEU A 52 -5.37 2.13 -4.61
N ILE A 53 -4.22 2.59 -5.13
CA ILE A 53 -2.97 2.67 -4.38
C ILE A 53 -2.56 4.13 -4.22
N GLU A 54 -2.40 4.57 -2.99
CA GLU A 54 -1.80 5.85 -2.62
C GLU A 54 -0.41 5.63 -2.01
N MET A 55 0.55 6.49 -2.34
CA MET A 55 1.88 6.49 -1.72
C MET A 55 2.09 7.82 -0.99
N ARG A 56 2.57 7.76 0.26
CA ARG A 56 2.90 8.97 1.03
C ARG A 56 4.18 8.79 1.85
N PRO A 57 5.08 9.78 1.87
CA PRO A 57 6.22 9.73 2.77
C PRO A 57 5.77 9.85 4.24
N GLY A 58 6.62 9.39 5.15
CA GLY A 58 6.43 9.57 6.60
C GLY A 58 5.99 8.31 7.34
N SER A 59 6.53 7.15 6.98
CA SER A 59 6.53 5.98 7.87
C SER A 59 7.67 6.04 8.89
N THR A 60 7.70 5.05 9.78
CA THR A 60 8.85 4.76 10.63
C THR A 60 10.11 4.53 9.78
N PRO A 61 11.30 5.02 10.19
CA PRO A 61 12.55 4.75 9.50
C PRO A 61 12.74 3.24 9.22
N GLU A 62 13.27 2.93 8.03
CA GLU A 62 13.54 1.55 7.59
C GLU A 62 12.30 0.65 7.43
N GLN A 63 11.08 1.20 7.45
CA GLN A 63 9.85 0.42 7.33
C GLN A 63 8.89 0.99 6.28
N ILE A 64 8.22 0.11 5.52
CA ILE A 64 6.98 0.45 4.81
C ILE A 64 5.81 0.02 5.69
N GLU A 65 4.83 0.89 5.77
CA GLU A 65 3.57 0.62 6.44
C GLU A 65 2.46 0.52 5.39
N LEU A 66 1.63 -0.52 5.52
CA LEU A 66 0.50 -0.76 4.63
C LEU A 66 -0.79 -0.55 5.41
N GLN A 67 -1.61 0.40 4.95
CA GLN A 67 -2.83 0.81 5.63
C GLN A 67 -3.99 0.78 4.66
N LEU A 68 -5.17 0.37 5.12
CA LEU A 68 -6.39 0.51 4.34
C LEU A 68 -7.08 1.80 4.77
N ILE A 69 -7.31 2.70 3.81
CA ILE A 69 -8.08 3.93 4.04
C ILE A 69 -9.44 3.78 3.38
N SER A 70 -10.51 3.92 4.17
CA SER A 70 -11.86 3.94 3.62
C SER A 70 -12.19 5.37 3.21
N THR A 71 -12.71 5.56 2.00
CA THR A 71 -13.32 6.85 1.63
C THR A 71 -14.66 7.08 2.33
N ALA A 72 -15.21 6.07 3.02
CA ALA A 72 -16.37 6.20 3.86
C ALA A 72 -15.98 6.69 5.27
N SER A 73 -15.85 8.00 5.40
CA SER A 73 -15.98 8.76 6.66
C SER A 73 -16.49 10.14 6.22
N VAL A 74 -17.74 10.55 6.42
CA VAL A 74 -18.55 10.67 7.63
C VAL A 74 -20.03 10.69 7.23
N LYS A 75 -20.90 10.01 7.99
CA LYS A 75 -22.26 10.50 8.25
C LYS A 75 -22.49 10.51 9.74
#